data_AF-A0AA41SHJ5-F1
#
_entry.id   AF-A0AA41SHJ5-F1
#
_cell.length_a   1.000
_cell.length_b   1.000
_cell.length_c   1.000
_cell.angle_alpha   90.00
_cell.angle_beta   90.00
_cell.angle_gamma   90.00
#
_symmetry.space_group_name_H-M   'P 1'
#
loop_
_entity.id
_entity.type
_entity.pdbx_description
1 polymer ?
#
loop_
_entity_poly.entity_id
_entity_poly.type
_entity_poly.pdbx_seq_one_letter_code
_entity_poly.pdbx_strand_id
1 'polypeptide(L)'
;MIEDARSYCEDVIYYKGLFYAVNKKGSLAICDVSGNSPLVTLMSPVLPFSVSNADVLYLVASFGELLLVTRYLDLVTDPLLEFASYKTVGFNVFQLDVSSIPKWVEVKSLGDQMLFLGTNASLCLLAAEFSGCQGNSIYFTNDYSEANDDGIHGNHDSGVFNMGDRSIETLPYCTTGYDWFLPPPVWVTPSPW
;
A
#
# COMPACT_ATOMS: atom_id res chain seq x y z
N MET A 1 21.24 0.57 -18.20
CA MET A 1 20.44 -0.53 -17.63
C MET A 1 20.63 -0.44 -16.12
N ILE A 2 19.55 -0.39 -15.34
CA ILE A 2 19.66 -0.35 -13.88
C ILE A 2 20.12 -1.75 -13.44
N GLU A 3 21.33 -1.87 -12.91
CA GLU A 3 21.75 -3.10 -12.22
C GLU A 3 20.73 -3.37 -11.09
N ASP A 4 20.23 -4.59 -11.00
CA ASP A 4 19.18 -5.00 -10.06
C ASP A 4 17.80 -4.34 -10.24
N ALA A 5 17.44 -3.88 -11.44
CA ALA A 5 16.08 -3.37 -11.74
C ALA A 5 14.95 -4.31 -11.25
N ARG A 6 15.18 -5.63 -11.31
CA ARG A 6 14.24 -6.66 -10.84
C ARG A 6 14.02 -6.65 -9.32
N SER A 7 14.89 -5.99 -8.55
CA SER A 7 14.76 -5.89 -7.11
C SER A 7 13.79 -4.78 -6.68
N TYR A 8 13.50 -3.79 -7.52
CA TYR A 8 12.65 -2.63 -7.20
C TYR A 8 11.25 -2.76 -7.81
N CYS A 9 10.59 -3.89 -7.56
CA CYS A 9 9.30 -4.24 -8.16
C CYS A 9 8.15 -4.30 -7.15
N GLU A 10 8.33 -3.77 -5.94
CA GLU A 10 7.27 -3.79 -4.93
C GLU A 10 6.19 -2.77 -5.26
N ASP A 11 6.60 -1.53 -5.50
CA ASP A 11 5.70 -0.46 -5.93
C ASP A 11 6.48 0.63 -6.67
N VAL A 12 5.78 1.39 -7.51
CA VAL A 12 6.29 2.54 -8.23
C VAL A 12 5.25 3.65 -8.31
N ILE A 13 5.65 4.88 -7.97
CA ILE A 13 4.79 6.05 -8.12
C ILE A 13 5.48 7.17 -8.88
N TYR A 14 4.68 8.05 -9.49
CA TYR A 14 5.14 9.32 -10.02
C TYR A 14 4.91 10.41 -8.97
N TYR A 15 5.97 11.04 -8.49
CA TYR A 15 5.93 11.98 -7.38
C TYR A 15 6.93 13.12 -7.61
N LYS A 16 6.52 14.37 -7.39
CA LYS A 16 7.35 15.58 -7.57
C LYS A 16 8.17 15.60 -8.87
N GLY A 17 7.59 15.11 -9.97
CA GLY A 17 8.22 15.13 -11.30
C GLY A 17 9.08 13.92 -11.64
N LEU A 18 9.28 12.98 -10.71
CA LEU A 18 10.18 11.83 -10.85
C LEU A 18 9.42 10.52 -10.59
N PHE A 19 9.94 9.41 -11.09
CA PHE A 19 9.46 8.08 -10.73
C PHE A 19 10.25 7.56 -9.51
N TYR A 20 9.54 7.07 -8.51
CA TYR A 20 10.10 6.45 -7.32
C TYR A 20 9.67 4.99 -7.31
N ALA A 21 10.62 4.06 -7.37
CA ALA A 21 10.37 2.64 -7.22
C ALA A 21 11.02 2.11 -5.94
N VAL A 22 10.34 1.22 -5.22
CA VAL A 22 10.83 0.66 -3.94
C VAL A 22 11.09 -0.84 -4.06
N ASN A 23 12.09 -1.32 -3.31
CA ASN A 23 12.36 -2.76 -3.13
C ASN A 23 11.87 -3.27 -1.76
N LYS A 24 11.90 -4.59 -1.54
CA LYS A 24 11.55 -5.22 -0.24
C LYS A 24 12.30 -4.67 0.98
N LYS A 25 13.44 -4.03 0.78
CA LYS A 25 14.25 -3.45 1.88
C LYS A 25 13.88 -1.99 2.17
N GLY A 26 12.93 -1.42 1.42
CA GLY A 26 12.60 0.01 1.51
C GLY A 26 13.61 0.93 0.82
N SER A 27 14.58 0.41 0.07
CA SER A 27 15.46 1.26 -0.76
C SER A 27 14.69 1.76 -1.98
N LEU A 28 15.02 2.98 -2.41
CA LEU A 28 14.40 3.68 -3.52
C LEU A 28 15.33 3.73 -4.74
N ALA A 29 14.79 3.43 -5.91
CA ALA A 29 15.34 3.84 -7.20
C ALA A 29 14.53 5.03 -7.70
N ILE A 30 15.19 6.18 -7.83
CA ILE A 30 14.58 7.45 -8.25
C ILE A 30 15.00 7.71 -9.69
N CYS A 31 14.04 7.73 -10.60
CA CYS A 31 14.27 7.86 -12.03
C CYS A 31 13.72 9.20 -12.54
N ASP A 32 14.62 10.03 -13.08
CA ASP A 32 14.29 11.21 -13.85
C ASP A 32 14.23 10.84 -15.34
N VAL A 33 13.08 11.04 -15.96
CA VAL A 33 12.84 10.77 -17.39
C VAL A 33 12.61 12.04 -18.21
N SER A 34 12.81 13.22 -17.62
CA SER A 34 12.55 14.51 -18.29
C SER A 34 13.60 14.88 -19.35
N GLY A 35 14.81 14.32 -19.25
CA GLY A 35 15.91 14.55 -20.19
C GLY A 35 15.92 13.61 -21.41
N ASN A 36 16.93 13.76 -22.26
CA ASN A 36 17.12 12.89 -23.45
C ASN A 36 17.38 11.41 -23.10
N SER A 37 17.80 11.14 -21.88
CA SER A 37 18.07 9.80 -21.36
C SER A 37 17.63 9.73 -19.89
N PRO A 38 17.08 8.58 -19.43
CA PRO A 38 16.69 8.42 -18.05
C PRO A 38 17.91 8.41 -17.12
N LEU A 39 17.85 9.19 -16.03
CA LEU A 39 18.85 9.23 -14.98
C LEU A 39 18.30 8.56 -13.72
N VAL A 40 19.04 7.61 -13.16
CA VAL A 40 18.60 6.83 -12.00
C VAL A 40 19.54 7.07 -10.83
N THR A 41 18.96 7.47 -9.70
CA THR A 41 19.65 7.64 -8.41
C THR A 41 19.14 6.60 -7.43
N LEU A 42 20.05 5.86 -6.80
CA LEU A 42 19.70 4.92 -5.75
C LEU A 42 19.81 5.60 -4.38
N MET A 43 18.80 5.41 -3.56
CA MET A 43 18.76 5.86 -2.17
C MET A 43 18.41 4.67 -1.29
N SER A 44 19.15 4.47 -0.20
CA SER A 44 18.87 3.40 0.77
C SER A 44 18.57 4.01 2.12
N PRO A 45 17.33 4.49 2.34
CA PRO A 45 16.96 5.03 3.63
C PRO A 45 17.03 3.94 4.70
N VAL A 46 17.50 4.30 5.89
CA VAL A 46 17.50 3.38 7.04
C VAL A 46 16.06 3.04 7.40
N LEU A 47 15.71 1.76 7.29
CA LEU A 47 14.42 1.21 7.68
C LEU A 47 14.51 0.69 9.12
N PRO A 48 13.52 0.95 9.99
CA PRO A 48 13.48 0.33 11.31
C PRO A 48 13.46 -1.21 11.20
N PHE A 49 14.21 -1.92 12.05
CA PHE A 49 14.33 -3.39 12.00
C PHE A 49 12.98 -4.14 12.07
N SER A 50 11.94 -3.52 12.61
CA SER A 50 10.60 -4.10 12.77
C SER A 50 9.86 -4.38 11.45
N VAL A 51 10.43 -3.98 10.30
CA VAL A 51 9.72 -3.92 9.01
C VAL A 51 10.19 -5.00 8.02
N SER A 52 11.19 -5.81 8.38
CA SER A 52 11.82 -6.79 7.46
C SER A 52 10.92 -7.91 6.96
N ASN A 53 9.71 -8.06 7.52
CA ASN A 53 8.79 -9.16 7.25
C ASN A 53 7.45 -8.70 6.65
N ALA A 54 7.42 -7.51 6.03
CA ALA A 54 6.22 -7.05 5.35
C ALA A 54 5.97 -7.86 4.06
N ASP A 55 4.72 -8.28 3.86
CA ASP A 55 4.30 -9.04 2.68
C ASP A 55 4.15 -8.14 1.46
N VAL A 56 3.62 -6.93 1.66
CA VAL A 56 3.42 -5.93 0.61
C VAL A 56 3.92 -4.55 1.07
N LEU A 57 4.54 -3.82 0.15
CA LEU A 57 5.01 -2.44 0.35
C LEU A 57 4.27 -1.53 -0.65
N TYR A 58 3.85 -0.37 -0.19
CA TYR A 58 3.23 0.68 -1.01
C TYR A 58 3.98 1.99 -0.85
N LEU A 59 4.17 2.71 -1.94
CA LEU A 59 4.55 4.11 -1.93
C LEU A 59 3.30 4.98 -2.05
N VAL A 60 3.18 5.98 -1.19
CA VAL A 60 2.05 6.92 -1.23
C VAL A 60 2.54 8.34 -1.19
N ALA A 61 2.15 9.14 -2.20
CA ALA A 61 2.33 10.57 -2.16
C ALA A 61 1.28 11.19 -1.22
N SER A 62 1.72 11.89 -0.17
CA SER A 62 0.84 12.48 0.83
C SER A 62 1.19 13.96 1.06
N PHE A 63 0.43 14.87 0.46
CA PHE A 63 0.52 16.33 0.71
C PHE A 63 1.95 16.91 0.75
N GLY A 64 2.82 16.47 -0.18
CA GLY A 64 4.20 16.94 -0.26
C GLY A 64 5.22 16.07 0.47
N GLU A 65 4.76 14.99 1.08
CA GLU A 65 5.57 13.93 1.71
C GLU A 65 5.49 12.63 0.91
N LEU A 66 6.52 11.79 1.07
CA LEU A 66 6.54 10.43 0.53
C LEU A 66 6.40 9.44 1.68
N LEU A 67 5.35 8.63 1.63
CA LEU A 67 5.10 7.57 2.59
C LEU A 67 5.50 6.21 2.02
N LEU A 68 6.04 5.36 2.89
CA LEU A 68 6.15 3.92 2.70
C LEU A 68 5.16 3.25 3.63
N VAL A 69 4.22 2.47 3.11
CA VAL A 69 3.26 1.70 3.89
C VAL A 69 3.58 0.22 3.75
N THR A 70 3.65 -0.49 4.86
CA THR A 70 3.82 -1.95 4.87
C THR A 70 2.53 -2.63 5.29
N ARG A 71 2.19 -3.72 4.61
CA ARG A 71 1.04 -4.59 4.90
C ARG A 71 1.55 -5.96 5.32
N TYR A 72 0.90 -6.49 6.35
CA TYR A 72 1.18 -7.80 6.92
C TYR A 72 -0.03 -8.71 6.75
N LEU A 73 0.21 -9.93 6.30
CA LEU A 73 -0.79 -10.95 6.02
C LEU A 73 -0.54 -12.17 6.90
N ASP A 74 -1.60 -12.76 7.42
CA ASP A 74 -1.54 -14.09 8.04
C ASP A 74 -2.41 -15.07 7.25
N LEU A 75 -1.99 -16.33 7.23
CA LEU A 75 -2.78 -17.41 6.65
C LEU A 75 -3.93 -17.76 7.59
N VAL A 76 -5.16 -17.54 7.14
CA VAL A 76 -6.38 -17.91 7.84
C VAL A 76 -6.99 -19.13 7.19
N THR A 77 -7.18 -20.18 7.98
CA THR A 77 -7.87 -21.40 7.57
C THR A 77 -9.29 -21.37 8.13
N ASP A 78 -10.30 -21.32 7.27
CA ASP A 78 -11.69 -21.46 7.70
C ASP A 78 -11.99 -22.97 7.84
N PRO A 79 -12.37 -23.48 9.03
CA PRO A 79 -12.70 -24.90 9.19
C PRO A 79 -13.88 -25.38 8.31
N LEU A 80 -14.70 -24.46 7.80
CA LEU A 80 -15.86 -24.74 6.96
C LEU A 80 -15.55 -24.65 5.45
N LEU A 81 -14.41 -24.08 5.07
CA LEU A 81 -13.96 -23.98 3.69
C LEU A 81 -12.70 -24.83 3.52
N GLU A 82 -12.62 -25.67 2.49
CA GLU A 82 -11.46 -26.57 2.29
C GLU A 82 -10.15 -25.86 1.90
N PHE A 83 -10.05 -24.53 2.10
CA PHE A 83 -8.97 -23.70 1.59
C PHE A 83 -8.50 -22.67 2.62
N ALA A 84 -7.21 -22.34 2.55
CA ALA A 84 -6.59 -21.31 3.35
C ALA A 84 -6.46 -20.01 2.52
N SER A 85 -6.72 -18.87 3.15
CA SER A 85 -6.63 -17.55 2.51
C SER A 85 -5.75 -16.62 3.33
N TYR A 86 -4.92 -15.81 2.68
CA TYR A 86 -4.18 -14.75 3.36
C TYR A 86 -5.11 -13.59 3.70
N LYS A 87 -5.05 -13.12 4.95
CA LYS A 87 -5.83 -11.97 5.44
C LYS A 87 -4.92 -10.92 6.03
N THR A 88 -5.28 -9.67 5.81
CA THR A 88 -4.57 -8.54 6.39
C THR A 88 -4.73 -8.55 7.90
N VAL A 89 -3.60 -8.49 8.60
CA VAL A 89 -3.54 -8.41 10.06
C VAL A 89 -2.99 -7.08 10.56
N GLY A 90 -2.45 -6.25 9.67
CA GLY A 90 -2.18 -4.86 10.00
C GLY A 90 -1.25 -4.15 9.03
N PHE A 91 -0.97 -2.90 9.39
CA PHE A 91 -0.11 -2.01 8.62
C PHE A 91 0.86 -1.23 9.50
N ASN A 92 1.95 -0.77 8.90
CA ASN A 92 2.76 0.33 9.45
C ASN A 92 2.99 1.38 8.36
N VAL A 93 3.05 2.65 8.78
CA VAL A 93 3.29 3.78 7.89
C VAL A 93 4.60 4.44 8.28
N PHE A 94 5.40 4.81 7.29
CA PHE A 94 6.65 5.51 7.47
C PHE A 94 6.73 6.71 6.53
N GLN A 95 7.31 7.80 6.99
CA GLN A 95 7.60 8.98 6.18
C GLN A 95 9.10 9.02 5.85
N LEU A 96 9.43 9.39 4.61
CA LEU A 96 10.82 9.59 4.20
C LEU A 96 11.36 10.89 4.80
N ASP A 97 12.38 10.76 5.68
CA ASP A 97 13.16 11.90 6.17
C ASP A 97 14.52 11.94 5.45
N VAL A 98 14.75 13.02 4.70
CA VAL A 98 16.00 13.29 3.94
C VAL A 98 16.82 14.44 4.54
N SER A 99 16.47 14.93 5.73
CA SER A 99 17.15 16.06 6.39
C SER A 99 18.60 15.74 6.79
N SER A 100 18.94 14.47 6.94
CA SER A 100 20.28 13.99 7.29
C SER A 100 20.60 12.71 6.51
N ILE A 101 21.03 11.64 7.20
CA ILE A 101 21.11 10.32 6.59
C ILE A 101 19.67 9.89 6.28
N PRO A 102 19.34 9.58 5.01
CA PRO A 102 17.99 9.21 4.63
C PRO A 102 17.47 8.07 5.50
N LYS A 103 16.23 8.18 5.99
CA LYS A 103 15.60 7.18 6.84
C LYS A 103 14.08 7.19 6.72
N TRP A 104 13.48 6.05 7.01
CA TRP A 104 12.05 5.89 7.16
C TRP A 104 11.67 6.09 8.62
N VAL A 105 10.88 7.14 8.90
CA VAL A 105 10.43 7.48 10.26
C VAL A 105 8.99 7.02 10.42
N GLU A 106 8.72 6.20 11.44
CA GLU A 106 7.37 5.67 11.65
C GLU A 106 6.35 6.78 11.98
N VAL A 107 5.22 6.75 11.29
CA VAL A 107 4.07 7.62 11.49
C VAL A 107 3.03 6.86 12.30
N LYS A 108 2.75 7.35 13.51
CA LYS A 108 1.78 6.73 14.43
C LYS A 108 0.34 7.17 14.17
N SER A 109 0.15 8.30 13.49
CA SER A 109 -1.17 8.81 13.14
C SER A 109 -1.10 9.58 11.83
N LEU A 110 -2.09 9.36 10.97
CA LEU A 110 -2.31 10.08 9.72
C LEU A 110 -3.16 11.36 9.94
N GLY A 111 -3.64 11.60 11.17
CA GLY A 111 -4.52 12.73 11.47
C GLY A 111 -5.81 12.68 10.68
N ASP A 112 -6.10 13.73 9.90
CA ASP A 112 -7.27 13.77 9.00
C ASP A 112 -7.06 12.99 7.69
N GLN A 113 -5.84 12.52 7.40
CA GLN A 113 -5.56 11.80 6.17
C GLN A 113 -6.12 10.37 6.23
N MET A 114 -6.52 9.88 5.06
CA MET A 114 -6.90 8.50 4.80
C MET A 114 -6.13 7.98 3.58
N LEU A 115 -5.63 6.75 3.67
CA LEU A 115 -4.93 6.10 2.56
C LEU A 115 -5.84 5.08 1.90
N PHE A 116 -5.75 4.96 0.57
CA PHE A 116 -6.42 3.92 -0.21
C PHE A 116 -5.37 3.08 -0.91
N LEU A 117 -5.32 1.79 -0.59
CA LEU A 117 -4.30 0.83 -1.05
C LEU A 117 -4.97 -0.34 -1.78
N GLY A 118 -4.34 -0.84 -2.84
CA GLY A 118 -4.86 -1.96 -3.63
C GLY A 118 -4.01 -2.19 -4.88
N THR A 119 -4.52 -2.97 -5.83
CA THR A 119 -3.79 -3.39 -7.05
C THR A 119 -3.38 -2.25 -7.99
N ASN A 120 -3.99 -1.08 -7.81
CA ASN A 120 -3.76 0.11 -8.62
C ASN A 120 -2.88 1.14 -7.89
N ALA A 121 -2.93 2.40 -8.31
CA ALA A 121 -2.24 3.48 -7.63
C ALA A 121 -2.75 3.64 -6.19
N SER A 122 -1.82 3.74 -5.25
CA SER A 122 -2.11 4.14 -3.88
C SER A 122 -2.42 5.64 -3.80
N LEU A 123 -3.37 6.01 -2.94
CA LEU A 123 -3.87 7.39 -2.84
C LEU A 123 -3.88 7.87 -1.40
N CYS A 124 -3.75 9.18 -1.22
CA CYS A 124 -3.96 9.87 0.05
C CYS A 124 -4.99 10.98 -0.15
N LEU A 125 -6.00 11.03 0.72
CA LEU A 125 -7.09 12.01 0.71
C LEU A 125 -7.34 12.53 2.13
N LEU A 126 -8.04 13.66 2.25
CA LEU A 126 -8.48 14.22 3.53
C LEU A 126 -9.89 13.73 3.86
N ALA A 127 -10.07 13.12 5.03
CA ALA A 127 -11.39 12.62 5.44
C ALA A 127 -12.41 13.76 5.60
N ALA A 128 -11.98 14.97 5.97
CA ALA A 128 -12.83 16.14 6.05
C ALA A 128 -13.53 16.50 4.72
N GLU A 129 -13.00 16.05 3.57
CA GLU A 129 -13.58 16.30 2.24
C GLU A 129 -14.65 15.25 1.84
N PHE A 130 -14.77 14.14 2.58
CA PHE A 130 -15.62 13.00 2.22
C PHE A 130 -16.49 12.56 3.40
N SER A 131 -17.79 12.90 3.35
CA SER A 131 -18.74 12.50 4.38
C SER A 131 -18.85 10.97 4.50
N GLY A 132 -18.69 10.45 5.71
CA GLY A 132 -18.78 9.01 6.00
C GLY A 132 -17.44 8.27 5.94
N CYS A 133 -16.36 8.94 5.51
CA CYS A 133 -15.00 8.42 5.66
C CYS A 133 -14.42 8.79 7.02
N GLN A 134 -13.48 7.98 7.49
CA GLN A 134 -12.78 8.17 8.74
C GLN A 134 -11.31 8.52 8.46
N GLY A 135 -10.85 9.65 9.00
CA GLY A 135 -9.44 10.01 9.01
C GLY A 135 -8.65 9.09 9.94
N ASN A 136 -7.32 9.08 9.82
CA ASN A 136 -6.47 8.16 10.56
C ASN A 136 -6.68 6.69 10.19
N SER A 137 -7.09 6.43 8.94
CA SER A 137 -7.46 5.10 8.47
C SER A 137 -6.80 4.73 7.13
N ILE A 138 -6.65 3.44 6.91
CA ILE A 138 -6.16 2.84 5.66
C ILE A 138 -7.27 1.95 5.11
N TYR A 139 -7.81 2.33 3.96
CA TYR A 139 -8.77 1.56 3.18
C TYR A 139 -7.99 0.67 2.23
N PHE A 140 -8.22 -0.63 2.28
CA PHE A 140 -7.46 -1.59 1.47
C PHE A 140 -8.36 -2.57 0.73
N THR A 141 -7.88 -3.03 -0.43
CA THR A 141 -8.51 -4.09 -1.22
C THR A 141 -7.57 -5.28 -1.43
N ASN A 142 -8.11 -6.38 -1.98
CA ASN A 142 -7.31 -7.57 -2.28
C ASN A 142 -6.35 -7.28 -3.44
N ASP A 143 -5.05 -7.36 -3.19
CA ASP A 143 -4.01 -7.16 -4.21
C ASP A 143 -2.83 -8.12 -4.06
N TYR A 144 -2.93 -9.09 -3.15
CA TYR A 144 -1.91 -10.10 -2.93
C TYR A 144 -2.14 -11.29 -3.86
N SER A 145 -1.22 -11.50 -4.81
CA SER A 145 -1.33 -12.57 -5.81
C SER A 145 -0.25 -13.65 -5.62
N GLU A 146 -0.27 -14.40 -4.51
CA GLU A 146 0.41 -15.71 -4.50
C GLU A 146 -0.48 -16.72 -5.22
N ALA A 147 -0.40 -16.75 -6.56
CA ALA A 147 -0.66 -17.85 -7.53
C ALA A 147 -1.66 -19.01 -7.24
N ASN A 148 -2.53 -18.90 -6.25
CA ASN A 148 -3.46 -19.91 -5.74
C ASN A 148 -4.82 -19.30 -5.35
N ASP A 149 -5.02 -17.99 -5.54
CA ASP A 149 -6.38 -17.47 -5.55
C ASP A 149 -6.91 -17.68 -6.96
N ASP A 150 -7.60 -18.80 -7.16
CA ASP A 150 -8.21 -19.15 -8.45
C ASP A 150 -9.24 -18.08 -8.91
N GLY A 151 -9.45 -17.00 -8.13
CA GLY A 151 -10.48 -15.99 -8.37
C GLY A 151 -11.89 -16.55 -8.21
N ILE A 152 -11.99 -17.84 -7.89
CA ILE A 152 -13.21 -18.61 -7.78
C ILE A 152 -13.68 -18.60 -6.33
N HIS A 153 -13.22 -17.81 -5.35
CA HIS A 153 -13.64 -18.06 -3.94
C HIS A 153 -13.94 -16.84 -3.06
N GLY A 154 -14.34 -15.69 -3.63
CA GLY A 154 -15.19 -14.66 -3.00
C GLY A 154 -14.74 -13.98 -1.68
N ASN A 155 -13.64 -14.40 -1.06
CA ASN A 155 -13.18 -13.91 0.24
C ASN A 155 -12.17 -12.77 0.06
N HIS A 156 -12.61 -11.69 -0.61
CA HIS A 156 -11.77 -10.54 -0.90
C HIS A 156 -11.20 -9.95 0.41
N ASP A 157 -9.88 -9.97 0.56
CA ASP A 157 -9.19 -9.35 1.70
C ASP A 157 -9.27 -7.82 1.56
N SER A 158 -10.36 -7.23 2.06
CA SER A 158 -10.67 -5.81 1.94
C SER A 158 -11.28 -5.28 3.23
N GLY A 159 -10.92 -4.07 3.61
CA GLY A 159 -11.30 -3.53 4.90
C GLY A 159 -10.81 -2.11 5.15
N VAL A 160 -11.05 -1.66 6.38
CA VAL A 160 -10.57 -0.38 6.91
C VAL A 160 -9.72 -0.68 8.13
N PHE A 161 -8.44 -0.35 8.07
CA PHE A 161 -7.52 -0.40 9.19
C PHE A 161 -7.44 0.97 9.88
N ASN A 162 -7.77 1.02 11.16
CA ASN A 162 -7.68 2.24 11.98
C ASN A 162 -6.28 2.34 12.61
N MET A 163 -5.53 3.40 12.32
CA MET A 163 -4.16 3.57 12.83
C MET A 163 -4.09 3.80 14.36
N GLY A 164 -5.19 4.26 14.97
CA GLY A 164 -5.25 4.62 16.39
C GLY A 164 -5.34 3.40 17.30
N ASP A 165 -6.32 2.53 17.07
CA ASP A 165 -6.54 1.31 17.87
C ASP A 165 -6.04 0.03 17.16
N ARG A 166 -5.59 0.14 15.91
CA ARG A 166 -5.09 -0.96 15.06
C ARG A 166 -6.15 -2.01 14.74
N SER A 167 -7.43 -1.67 14.85
CA SER A 167 -8.54 -2.53 14.44
C SER A 167 -8.68 -2.61 12.92
N ILE A 168 -9.24 -3.72 12.44
CA ILE A 168 -9.62 -3.92 11.05
C ILE A 168 -11.12 -4.17 11.02
N GLU A 169 -11.85 -3.32 10.29
CA GLU A 169 -13.28 -3.48 10.01
C GLU A 169 -13.48 -3.90 8.56
N THR A 170 -14.51 -4.72 8.31
CA THR A 170 -14.87 -5.10 6.94
C THR A 170 -15.58 -3.95 6.23
N LEU A 171 -15.36 -3.81 4.93
CA LEU A 171 -16.11 -2.84 4.14
C LEU A 171 -17.59 -3.27 4.02
N PRO A 172 -18.55 -2.36 4.23
CA PRO A 172 -19.98 -2.70 4.34
C PRO A 172 -20.60 -3.28 3.05
N TYR A 173 -19.94 -3.15 1.90
CA TYR A 173 -20.41 -3.68 0.62
C TYR A 173 -19.71 -4.99 0.20
N CYS A 174 -18.73 -5.48 0.96
CA CYS A 174 -18.00 -6.72 0.66
C CYS A 174 -18.60 -7.96 1.36
N THR A 175 -19.77 -7.84 1.99
CA THR A 175 -20.39 -8.90 2.80
C THR A 175 -21.45 -9.73 2.07
N THR A 176 -21.73 -9.44 0.80
CA THR A 176 -22.72 -10.20 0.03
C THR A 176 -22.08 -11.44 -0.58
N GLY A 177 -22.43 -12.62 -0.06
CA GLY A 177 -21.89 -13.93 -0.43
C GLY A 177 -22.14 -14.42 -1.87
N TYR A 178 -22.31 -13.52 -2.83
CA TYR A 178 -22.47 -13.80 -4.26
C TYR A 178 -21.37 -13.15 -5.14
N ASP A 179 -20.41 -12.42 -4.57
CA ASP A 179 -19.34 -11.69 -5.29
C ASP A 179 -18.12 -12.56 -5.69
N TRP A 180 -18.41 -13.83 -5.96
CA TRP A 180 -17.47 -14.92 -6.17
C TRP A 180 -16.73 -14.87 -7.52
N PHE A 181 -17.13 -13.94 -8.41
CA PHE A 181 -16.63 -13.80 -9.78
C PHE A 181 -16.24 -12.36 -10.16
N LEU A 182 -16.24 -11.43 -9.20
CA LEU A 182 -15.86 -10.06 -9.49
C LEU A 182 -14.34 -9.92 -9.51
N PRO A 183 -13.78 -9.13 -10.45
CA PRO A 183 -12.36 -8.79 -10.41
C PRO A 183 -12.04 -8.11 -9.07
N PRO A 184 -10.78 -8.19 -8.59
CA PRO A 184 -10.38 -7.54 -7.35
C PRO A 184 -10.81 -6.06 -7.32
N PRO A 185 -11.37 -5.58 -6.21
CA PRO A 185 -11.87 -4.22 -6.15
C PRO A 185 -10.71 -3.23 -6.29
N VAL A 186 -10.93 -2.21 -7.11
CA VAL A 186 -9.95 -1.17 -7.45
C VAL A 186 -10.48 0.18 -7.00
N TRP A 187 -9.60 0.99 -6.42
CA TRP A 187 -9.89 2.39 -6.12
C TRP A 187 -9.88 3.23 -7.40
N VAL A 188 -10.92 4.04 -7.58
CA VAL A 188 -11.06 4.97 -8.69
C VAL A 188 -11.19 6.37 -8.12
N THR A 189 -10.36 7.30 -8.60
CA THR A 189 -10.56 8.72 -8.34
C THR A 189 -11.43 9.29 -9.45
N PRO A 190 -12.57 9.94 -9.13
CA PRO A 190 -13.25 10.75 -10.14
C PRO A 190 -12.26 11.81 -10.61
N SER A 191 -12.07 11.91 -11.93
CA SER A 191 -11.03 12.75 -12.53
C SER A 191 -11.05 14.16 -11.91
N PRO A 192 -9.89 14.71 -11.51
CA PRO A 192 -9.82 16.09 -11.07
C PRO A 192 -9.87 16.95 -12.34
N TRP A 193 -11.08 17.34 -12.74
CA TRP A 193 -11.26 18.36 -13.78
C TRP A 193 -10.95 19.74 -13.19
#